data_AF-A0AAE0N879-F1
#
_entry.id   AF-A0AAE0N879-F1
#
_cell.length_a   1.000
_cell.length_b   1.000
_cell.length_c   1.000
_cell.angle_alpha   90.00
_cell.angle_beta   90.00
_cell.angle_gamma   90.00
#
_symmetry.space_group_name_H-M   'P 1'
#
loop_
_entity.id
_entity.type
_entity.pdbx_description
1 polymer ?
#
loop_
_entity_poly.entity_id
_entity_poly.type
_entity_poly.pdbx_seq_one_letter_code
_entity_poly.pdbx_strand_id
1 'polypeptide(L)'
;MKNLSLFTLLTAAAGTWAAPSPQASSPAKPSMGFIGCSMAENVAQGYVAAGGKRMWGPYGTGGLVVQSWTDTNSNPWKMFDTQATKNGKPNAVWVQVCIFQNPGATAAEVAKMIANARQHAAPGAQIFITGQPVYPDNPSSCFLAGATGPQLTVDLAKQAAADKSLNVTYPGEFKLMRGEVQDGCHANTAGQLSLGKQAIAFWG
;
A
#
# COMPACT_ATOMS: atom_id res chain seq x y z
N MET A 1 -29.89 -18.59 -88.46
CA MET A 1 -28.98 -17.71 -87.70
C MET A 1 -29.54 -17.50 -86.30
N LYS A 2 -28.88 -18.04 -85.27
CA LYS A 2 -28.84 -17.55 -83.87
C LYS A 2 -28.13 -18.63 -83.03
N ASN A 3 -26.83 -18.44 -82.80
CA ASN A 3 -26.06 -19.17 -81.81
C ASN A 3 -26.25 -18.51 -80.44
N LEU A 4 -26.62 -19.31 -79.45
CA LEU A 4 -26.78 -18.89 -78.06
C LEU A 4 -25.50 -19.25 -77.30
N SER A 5 -24.77 -18.25 -76.83
CA SER A 5 -23.60 -18.44 -75.95
C SER A 5 -24.06 -18.63 -74.51
N LEU A 6 -23.64 -19.74 -73.89
CA LEU A 6 -23.71 -19.96 -72.43
C LEU A 6 -22.56 -19.23 -71.75
N PHE A 7 -22.86 -18.41 -70.75
CA PHE A 7 -21.89 -17.88 -69.78
C PHE A 7 -22.03 -18.66 -68.47
N THR A 8 -20.96 -19.33 -68.05
CA THR A 8 -20.83 -19.97 -66.74
C THR A 8 -20.26 -18.96 -65.74
N LEU A 9 -21.00 -18.58 -64.70
CA LEU A 9 -20.46 -17.81 -63.58
C LEU A 9 -19.83 -18.75 -62.55
N LEU A 10 -18.54 -18.54 -62.24
CA LEU A 10 -17.91 -19.03 -61.00
C LEU A 10 -18.19 -18.03 -59.87
N THR A 11 -18.83 -18.48 -58.79
CA THR A 11 -18.90 -17.75 -57.52
C THR A 11 -17.74 -18.17 -56.61
N ALA A 12 -16.84 -17.23 -56.31
CA ALA A 12 -15.82 -17.40 -55.27
C ALA A 12 -16.44 -17.17 -53.88
N ALA A 13 -16.26 -18.12 -52.96
CA ALA A 13 -16.67 -17.98 -51.57
C ALA A 13 -15.62 -17.18 -50.78
N ALA A 14 -15.99 -16.00 -50.29
CA ALA A 14 -15.16 -15.19 -49.41
C ALA A 14 -15.23 -15.74 -47.97
N GLY A 15 -14.14 -16.37 -47.50
CA GLY A 15 -13.99 -16.75 -46.10
C GLY A 15 -13.72 -15.54 -45.22
N THR A 16 -14.65 -15.21 -44.32
CA THR A 16 -14.46 -14.18 -43.30
C THR A 16 -13.60 -14.72 -42.17
N TRP A 17 -12.34 -14.31 -42.11
CA TRP A 17 -11.49 -14.51 -40.94
C TRP A 17 -11.92 -13.52 -39.86
N ALA A 18 -12.57 -14.03 -38.81
CA ALA A 18 -12.89 -13.24 -37.63
C ALA A 18 -11.60 -12.90 -36.88
N ALA A 19 -11.30 -11.61 -36.71
CA ALA A 19 -10.19 -11.17 -35.89
C ALA A 19 -10.44 -11.57 -34.41
N PRO A 20 -9.44 -12.08 -33.68
CA PRO A 20 -9.58 -12.37 -32.27
C PRO A 20 -9.92 -11.08 -31.52
N SER A 21 -11.00 -11.12 -30.73
CA SER A 21 -11.40 -10.01 -29.87
C SER A 21 -10.31 -9.73 -28.83
N PRO A 22 -10.02 -8.47 -28.46
CA PRO A 22 -9.09 -8.17 -27.39
C PRO A 22 -9.62 -8.79 -26.11
N GLN A 23 -8.95 -9.85 -25.64
CA GLN A 23 -9.26 -10.47 -24.37
C GLN A 23 -8.93 -9.45 -23.29
N ALA A 24 -9.95 -8.88 -22.66
CA ALA A 24 -9.78 -7.94 -21.56
C ALA A 24 -8.87 -8.60 -20.50
N SER A 25 -7.65 -8.10 -20.37
CA SER A 25 -6.72 -8.55 -19.35
C SER A 25 -7.38 -8.34 -17.99
N SER A 26 -7.46 -9.39 -17.18
CA SER A 26 -7.90 -9.25 -15.79
C SER A 26 -7.14 -8.10 -15.12
N PRO A 27 -7.78 -7.29 -14.26
CA PRO A 27 -7.10 -6.22 -13.56
C PRO A 27 -5.81 -6.75 -12.92
N ALA A 28 -4.70 -6.06 -13.15
CA ALA A 28 -3.43 -6.43 -12.51
C ALA A 28 -3.63 -6.48 -10.99
N LYS A 29 -3.23 -7.57 -10.35
CA LYS A 29 -3.31 -7.70 -8.89
C LYS A 29 -2.41 -6.63 -8.25
N PRO A 30 -2.79 -6.05 -7.10
CA PRO A 30 -1.94 -5.07 -6.44
C PRO A 30 -0.64 -5.74 -5.98
N SER A 31 0.49 -5.10 -6.29
CA SER A 31 1.83 -5.67 -6.11
C SER A 31 2.52 -5.22 -4.82
N MET A 32 1.90 -4.31 -4.07
CA MET A 32 2.48 -3.70 -2.88
C MET A 32 1.66 -4.02 -1.63
N GLY A 33 2.31 -4.63 -0.64
CA GLY A 33 1.73 -4.84 0.68
C GLY A 33 1.97 -3.65 1.61
N PHE A 34 1.31 -3.65 2.76
CA PHE A 34 1.64 -2.71 3.83
C PHE A 34 1.54 -3.38 5.20
N ILE A 35 2.29 -2.86 6.16
CA ILE A 35 2.20 -3.18 7.59
C ILE A 35 2.17 -1.88 8.39
N GLY A 36 1.55 -1.90 9.57
CA GLY A 36 1.40 -0.71 10.38
C GLY A 36 0.32 -0.86 11.44
N CYS A 37 -0.47 0.21 11.63
CA CYS A 37 -1.50 0.34 12.65
C CYS A 37 -2.83 0.83 12.07
N SER A 38 -3.74 1.32 12.93
CA SER A 38 -4.99 1.98 12.50
C SER A 38 -4.77 3.19 11.57
N MET A 39 -3.64 3.92 11.73
CA MET A 39 -3.30 4.99 10.79
C MET A 39 -2.94 4.45 9.41
N ALA A 40 -2.30 3.29 9.32
CA ALA A 40 -2.00 2.65 8.04
C ALA A 40 -3.28 2.17 7.34
N GLU A 41 -4.25 1.66 8.11
CA GLU A 41 -5.61 1.38 7.62
C GLU A 41 -6.28 2.62 7.05
N ASN A 42 -6.20 3.78 7.72
CA ASN A 42 -6.76 5.02 7.18
C ASN A 42 -6.09 5.44 5.86
N VAL A 43 -4.76 5.30 5.74
CA VAL A 43 -4.07 5.55 4.47
C VAL A 43 -4.53 4.56 3.40
N ALA A 44 -4.65 3.26 3.71
CA ALA A 44 -5.05 2.23 2.76
C ALA A 44 -6.51 2.42 2.28
N GLN A 45 -7.43 2.74 3.19
CA GLN A 45 -8.81 3.12 2.88
C GLN A 45 -8.85 4.32 1.93
N GLY A 46 -8.10 5.36 2.28
CA GLY A 46 -7.93 6.55 1.47
C GLY A 46 -7.35 6.29 0.09
N TYR A 47 -6.32 5.46 0.01
CA TYR A 47 -5.60 5.13 -1.22
C TYR A 47 -6.52 4.45 -2.21
N VAL A 48 -7.29 3.46 -1.77
CA VAL A 48 -8.31 2.79 -2.59
C VAL A 48 -9.40 3.78 -3.00
N ALA A 49 -9.90 4.61 -2.07
CA ALA A 49 -10.92 5.62 -2.36
C ALA A 49 -10.44 6.68 -3.38
N ALA A 50 -9.14 7.00 -3.39
CA ALA A 50 -8.51 7.89 -4.35
C ALA A 50 -8.22 7.22 -5.70
N GLY A 51 -8.55 5.94 -5.89
CA GLY A 51 -8.36 5.20 -7.13
C GLY A 51 -6.97 4.56 -7.27
N GLY A 52 -6.20 4.47 -6.19
CA GLY A 52 -4.91 3.78 -6.15
C GLY A 52 -5.08 2.27 -6.39
N LYS A 53 -4.15 1.66 -7.13
CA LYS A 53 -4.25 0.25 -7.57
C LYS A 53 -3.02 -0.61 -7.22
N ARG A 54 -1.91 -0.01 -6.81
CA ARG A 54 -0.65 -0.71 -6.55
C ARG A 54 -0.63 -1.37 -5.17
N MET A 55 -1.08 -0.65 -4.14
CA MET A 55 -1.08 -1.10 -2.75
C MET A 55 -2.36 -1.88 -2.40
N TRP A 56 -2.25 -2.89 -1.53
CA TRP A 56 -3.39 -3.60 -0.97
C TRP A 56 -4.36 -2.66 -0.27
N GLY A 57 -5.65 -3.02 -0.29
CA GLY A 57 -6.67 -2.37 0.52
C GLY A 57 -6.55 -2.73 2.01
N PRO A 58 -7.35 -2.06 2.86
CA PRO A 58 -7.38 -2.28 4.31
C PRO A 58 -7.64 -3.74 4.67
N TYR A 59 -6.99 -4.25 5.73
CA TYR A 59 -7.14 -5.64 6.15
C TYR A 59 -7.16 -5.87 7.67
N GLY A 60 -7.25 -4.81 8.47
CA GLY A 60 -7.55 -4.89 9.90
C GLY A 60 -6.35 -4.75 10.84
N THR A 61 -5.38 -3.89 10.52
CA THR A 61 -4.19 -3.63 11.35
C THR A 61 -4.42 -2.66 12.53
N GLY A 62 -5.68 -2.42 12.91
CA GLY A 62 -6.03 -1.53 14.02
C GLY A 62 -5.41 -1.96 15.36
N GLY A 63 -4.89 -1.00 16.13
CA GLY A 63 -4.30 -1.24 17.45
C GLY A 63 -2.92 -1.92 17.45
N LEU A 64 -2.35 -2.22 16.28
CA LEU A 64 -1.01 -2.76 16.17
C LEU A 64 0.05 -1.63 16.28
N VAL A 65 1.25 -1.99 16.70
CA VAL A 65 2.41 -1.09 16.83
C VAL A 65 3.66 -1.82 16.36
N VAL A 66 4.82 -1.14 16.29
CA VAL A 66 6.11 -1.74 15.88
C VAL A 66 6.32 -3.12 16.52
N GLN A 67 6.12 -3.23 17.84
CA GLN A 67 6.34 -4.47 18.60
C GLN A 67 5.47 -5.63 18.11
N SER A 68 4.26 -5.37 17.63
CA SER A 68 3.35 -6.38 17.08
C SER A 68 3.94 -7.11 15.87
N TRP A 69 4.89 -6.48 15.16
CA TRP A 69 5.51 -6.97 13.93
C TRP A 69 6.92 -7.54 14.15
N THR A 70 7.44 -7.52 15.38
CA THR A 70 8.83 -7.93 15.68
C THR A 70 9.03 -9.43 15.86
N ASP A 71 7.96 -10.22 16.00
CA ASP A 71 7.99 -11.69 15.92
C ASP A 71 7.42 -12.11 14.57
N THR A 72 8.20 -12.79 13.73
CA THR A 72 7.78 -13.22 12.37
C THR A 72 6.62 -14.22 12.38
N ASN A 73 6.32 -14.85 13.51
CA ASN A 73 5.22 -15.81 13.65
C ASN A 73 3.96 -15.19 14.30
N SER A 74 3.97 -13.87 14.54
CA SER A 74 2.88 -13.17 15.21
C SER A 74 1.58 -13.19 14.39
N ASN A 75 0.44 -13.00 15.06
CA ASN A 75 -0.85 -12.91 14.38
C ASN A 75 -0.91 -11.82 13.28
N PRO A 76 -0.32 -10.62 13.47
CA PRO A 76 -0.18 -9.64 12.39
C PRO A 76 0.46 -10.18 11.11
N TRP A 77 1.52 -10.99 11.20
CA TRP A 77 2.11 -11.61 10.01
C TRP A 77 1.20 -12.64 9.35
N LYS A 78 0.42 -13.41 10.13
CA LYS A 78 -0.61 -14.30 9.57
C LYS A 78 -1.68 -13.53 8.78
N MET A 79 -2.03 -12.32 9.23
CA MET A 79 -2.94 -11.42 8.50
C MET A 79 -2.32 -10.94 7.19
N PHE A 80 -1.06 -10.53 7.23
CA PHE A 80 -0.29 -10.14 6.04
C PHE A 80 -0.20 -11.31 5.04
N ASP A 81 0.13 -12.51 5.50
CA ASP A 81 0.25 -13.72 4.67
C ASP A 81 -1.09 -14.14 4.05
N THR A 82 -2.20 -13.87 4.74
CA THR A 82 -3.54 -14.04 4.18
C THR A 82 -3.76 -13.10 2.98
N GLN A 83 -3.27 -11.86 3.05
CA GLN A 83 -3.32 -10.94 1.90
C GLN A 83 -2.36 -11.36 0.78
N ALA A 84 -1.16 -11.82 1.13
CA ALA A 84 -0.19 -12.35 0.17
C ALA A 84 -0.73 -13.58 -0.57
N THR A 85 -1.50 -14.44 0.09
CA THR A 85 -2.16 -15.61 -0.55
C THR A 85 -3.20 -15.16 -1.58
N LYS A 86 -3.95 -14.09 -1.30
CA LYS A 86 -4.98 -13.55 -2.21
C LYS A 86 -4.36 -12.79 -3.40
N ASN A 87 -3.40 -11.93 -3.12
CA ASN A 87 -2.85 -10.96 -4.07
C ASN A 87 -1.54 -11.42 -4.74
N GLY A 88 -0.87 -12.43 -4.20
CA GLY A 88 0.52 -12.77 -4.49
C GLY A 88 1.49 -12.14 -3.48
N LYS A 89 2.66 -12.76 -3.27
CA LYS A 89 3.72 -12.15 -2.44
C LYS A 89 4.11 -10.79 -3.05
N PRO A 90 4.12 -9.71 -2.26
CA PRO A 90 4.30 -8.38 -2.81
C PRO A 90 5.76 -8.13 -3.20
N ASN A 91 5.97 -7.40 -4.29
CA ASN A 91 7.30 -6.95 -4.73
C ASN A 91 7.68 -5.58 -4.13
N ALA A 92 6.76 -4.95 -3.39
CA ALA A 92 7.04 -3.79 -2.55
C ALA A 92 6.26 -3.88 -1.24
N VAL A 93 6.79 -3.36 -0.15
CA VAL A 93 6.06 -3.25 1.12
C VAL A 93 6.20 -1.83 1.67
N TRP A 94 5.09 -1.22 2.07
CA TRP A 94 5.11 -0.02 2.89
C TRP A 94 5.07 -0.39 4.39
N VAL A 95 6.05 0.09 5.13
CA VAL A 95 6.18 -0.04 6.57
C VAL A 95 5.81 1.29 7.19
N GLN A 96 4.71 1.35 7.93
CA GLN A 96 4.42 2.49 8.80
C GLN A 96 4.93 2.20 10.21
N VAL A 97 5.88 3.01 10.68
CA VAL A 97 6.33 2.99 12.08
C VAL A 97 5.20 3.56 12.94
N CYS A 98 4.53 2.69 13.70
CA CYS A 98 3.45 3.07 14.61
C CYS A 98 3.75 2.73 16.05
N ILE A 99 3.37 3.62 16.97
CA ILE A 99 3.61 3.46 18.40
C ILE A 99 2.39 3.85 19.24
N PHE A 100 2.41 3.40 20.49
CA PHE A 100 1.74 4.10 21.58
C PHE A 100 2.78 4.85 22.42
N GLN A 101 2.37 5.92 23.12
CA GLN A 101 3.27 6.82 23.86
C GLN A 101 4.17 6.10 24.87
N ASN A 102 3.69 4.97 25.41
CA ASN A 102 4.44 4.08 26.29
C ASN A 102 4.26 2.65 25.78
N PRO A 103 5.32 1.96 25.32
CA PRO A 103 6.75 2.30 25.49
C PRO A 103 7.38 3.13 24.34
N GLY A 104 6.62 3.52 23.31
CA GLY A 104 7.21 4.06 22.08
C GLY A 104 7.83 2.96 21.21
N ALA A 105 8.91 3.27 20.50
CA ALA A 105 9.70 2.30 19.73
C ALA A 105 11.17 2.72 19.62
N THR A 106 12.02 1.76 19.32
CA THR A 106 13.46 1.91 19.12
C THR A 106 13.87 1.65 17.68
N ALA A 107 15.04 2.15 17.28
CA ALA A 107 15.61 1.87 15.95
C ALA A 107 15.84 0.36 15.72
N ALA A 108 16.21 -0.38 16.76
CA ALA A 108 16.42 -1.83 16.68
C ALA A 108 15.11 -2.59 16.39
N GLU A 109 14.01 -2.20 17.02
CA GLU A 109 12.70 -2.79 16.74
C GLU A 109 12.22 -2.47 15.32
N VAL A 110 12.46 -1.23 14.84
CA VAL A 110 12.15 -0.83 13.47
C VAL A 110 12.98 -1.63 12.46
N ALA A 111 14.28 -1.80 12.68
CA ALA A 111 15.14 -2.64 11.85
C ALA A 111 14.64 -4.10 11.81
N LYS A 112 14.22 -4.65 12.95
CA LYS A 112 13.64 -5.99 13.03
C LYS A 112 12.31 -6.10 12.29
N MET A 113 11.44 -5.11 12.39
CA MET A 113 10.19 -5.02 11.64
C MET A 113 10.42 -5.00 10.11
N ILE A 114 11.43 -4.24 9.64
CA ILE A 114 11.85 -4.23 8.23
C ILE A 114 12.38 -5.60 7.80
N ALA A 115 13.24 -6.22 8.60
CA ALA A 115 13.79 -7.53 8.29
C ALA A 115 12.70 -8.60 8.18
N ASN A 116 11.70 -8.58 9.07
CA ASN A 116 10.55 -9.47 9.00
C ASN A 116 9.70 -9.18 7.75
N ALA A 117 9.46 -7.91 7.39
CA ALA A 117 8.76 -7.57 6.16
C ALA A 117 9.39 -8.20 4.91
N ARG A 118 10.72 -8.28 4.85
CA ARG A 118 11.43 -8.95 3.76
C ARG A 118 11.20 -10.46 3.73
N GLN A 119 11.07 -11.11 4.88
CA GLN A 119 10.80 -12.56 4.96
C GLN A 119 9.41 -12.92 4.42
N HIS A 120 8.43 -12.04 4.63
CA HIS A 120 7.05 -12.23 4.17
C HIS A 120 6.80 -11.73 2.73
N ALA A 121 7.67 -10.87 2.20
CA ALA A 121 7.58 -10.36 0.83
C ALA A 121 8.22 -11.29 -0.22
N ALA A 122 8.12 -10.90 -1.50
CA ALA A 122 8.88 -11.54 -2.57
C ALA A 122 10.39 -11.25 -2.42
N PRO A 123 11.29 -12.15 -2.88
CA PRO A 123 12.72 -11.88 -2.90
C PRO A 123 13.03 -10.57 -3.65
N GLY A 124 13.88 -9.74 -3.06
CA GLY A 124 14.26 -8.44 -3.63
C GLY A 124 13.18 -7.35 -3.52
N ALA A 125 12.11 -7.55 -2.73
CA ALA A 125 11.06 -6.55 -2.58
C ALA A 125 11.61 -5.19 -2.10
N GLN A 126 11.10 -4.12 -2.71
CA GLN A 126 11.36 -2.75 -2.28
C GLN A 126 10.64 -2.47 -0.96
N ILE A 127 11.30 -1.81 -0.02
CA ILE A 127 10.66 -1.40 1.23
C ILE A 127 10.59 0.12 1.28
N PHE A 128 9.38 0.65 1.40
CA PHE A 128 9.13 2.04 1.73
C PHE A 128 8.87 2.15 3.22
N ILE A 129 9.41 3.17 3.88
CA ILE A 129 9.17 3.39 5.31
C ILE A 129 8.73 4.82 5.58
N THR A 130 7.72 4.98 6.43
CA THR A 130 7.26 6.29 6.94
C THR A 130 6.96 6.20 8.42
N GLY A 131 6.83 7.35 9.09
CA GLY A 131 6.21 7.44 10.40
C GLY A 131 4.67 7.38 10.34
N GLN A 132 4.02 7.45 11.51
CA GLN A 132 2.62 7.87 11.63
C GLN A 132 2.44 9.28 11.06
N PRO A 133 1.23 9.65 10.60
CA PRO A 133 1.00 11.01 10.13
C PRO A 133 1.32 12.03 11.21
N VAL A 134 2.00 13.11 10.82
CA VAL A 134 2.16 14.30 11.65
C VAL A 134 0.93 15.20 11.50
N TYR A 135 0.74 16.09 12.47
CA TYR A 135 -0.42 16.99 12.56
C TYR A 135 0.06 18.45 12.55
N PRO A 136 0.39 19.03 11.38
CA PRO A 136 1.11 20.30 11.31
C PRO A 136 0.41 21.47 12.01
N ASP A 137 -0.92 21.48 11.98
CA ASP A 137 -1.75 22.52 12.58
C ASP A 137 -2.33 22.12 13.93
N ASN A 138 -2.08 20.91 14.43
CA ASN A 138 -2.49 20.43 15.75
C ASN A 138 -1.55 19.31 16.28
N PRO A 139 -0.28 19.62 16.59
CA PRO A 139 0.77 18.63 16.79
C PRO A 139 0.52 17.65 17.96
N SER A 140 -0.32 18.04 18.93
CA SER A 140 -0.69 17.21 20.07
C SER A 140 -1.91 16.31 19.82
N SER A 141 -2.41 16.22 18.58
CA SER A 141 -3.66 15.51 18.29
C SER A 141 -3.63 14.07 18.82
N CYS A 142 -2.67 13.25 18.35
CA CYS A 142 -2.76 11.81 18.57
C CYS A 142 -2.41 11.40 20.00
N PHE A 143 -3.42 11.36 20.86
CA PHE A 143 -3.30 10.95 22.26
C PHE A 143 -2.74 9.53 22.44
N LEU A 144 -2.94 8.64 21.46
CA LEU A 144 -2.42 7.26 21.49
C LEU A 144 -0.89 7.24 21.44
N ALA A 145 -0.29 8.03 20.55
CA ALA A 145 1.16 8.13 20.37
C ALA A 145 1.81 9.16 21.30
N GLY A 146 1.00 10.03 21.92
CA GLY A 146 1.47 11.15 22.74
C GLY A 146 1.96 12.31 21.88
N ALA A 147 2.22 13.46 22.51
CA ALA A 147 2.48 14.72 21.80
C ALA A 147 3.73 14.69 20.89
N THR A 148 4.74 13.88 21.24
CA THR A 148 5.99 13.75 20.46
C THR A 148 6.02 12.49 19.60
N GLY A 149 5.04 11.59 19.76
CA GLY A 149 5.05 10.27 19.15
C GLY A 149 5.10 10.29 17.62
N PRO A 150 4.23 11.04 16.93
CA PRO A 150 4.28 11.15 15.47
C PRO A 150 5.67 11.59 14.97
N GLN A 151 6.28 12.61 15.58
CA GLN A 151 7.62 13.06 15.19
C GLN A 151 8.68 12.00 15.46
N LEU A 152 8.62 11.31 16.61
CA LEU A 152 9.52 10.18 16.90
C LEU A 152 9.45 9.10 15.82
N THR A 153 8.26 8.74 15.35
CA THR A 153 8.12 7.73 14.28
C THR A 153 8.67 8.20 12.93
N VAL A 154 8.55 9.50 12.62
CA VAL A 154 9.18 10.12 11.45
C VAL A 154 10.70 10.04 11.55
N ASP A 155 11.26 10.38 12.71
CA ASP A 155 12.70 10.38 12.94
C ASP A 155 13.28 8.96 12.85
N LEU A 156 12.57 7.96 13.41
CA LEU A 156 12.93 6.54 13.26
C LEU A 156 12.89 6.06 11.81
N ALA A 157 11.89 6.49 11.02
CA ALA A 157 11.80 6.14 9.60
C ALA A 157 12.94 6.78 8.79
N LYS A 158 13.27 8.05 9.05
CA LYS A 158 14.42 8.74 8.44
C LYS A 158 15.74 8.06 8.83
N GLN A 159 15.90 7.70 10.10
CA GLN A 159 17.08 6.97 10.58
C GLN A 159 17.23 5.62 9.85
N ALA A 160 16.14 4.87 9.70
CA ALA A 160 16.18 3.60 8.98
C ALA A 160 16.55 3.76 7.49
N ALA A 161 16.09 4.83 6.83
CA ALA A 161 16.46 5.11 5.44
C ALA A 161 17.88 5.65 5.28
N ALA A 162 18.44 6.29 6.31
CA ALA A 162 19.84 6.72 6.32
C ALA A 162 20.80 5.53 6.49
N ASP A 163 20.36 4.44 7.12
CA ASP A 163 21.12 3.19 7.23
C ASP A 163 21.06 2.40 5.92
N LYS A 164 22.14 2.49 5.15
CA LYS A 164 22.29 1.78 3.86
C LYS A 164 22.18 0.25 3.99
N SER A 165 22.44 -0.32 5.17
CA SER A 165 22.31 -1.77 5.39
C SER A 165 20.85 -2.23 5.38
N LEU A 166 19.91 -1.34 5.71
CA LEU A 166 18.48 -1.66 5.71
C LEU A 166 17.85 -1.58 4.31
N ASN A 167 18.48 -0.84 3.39
CA ASN A 167 18.07 -0.69 1.98
C ASN A 167 16.57 -0.37 1.82
N VAL A 168 16.12 0.69 2.51
CA VAL A 168 14.73 1.16 2.49
C VAL A 168 14.63 2.57 1.92
N THR A 169 13.48 2.94 1.37
CA THR A 169 13.21 4.28 0.84
C THR A 169 12.29 5.05 1.78
N TYR A 170 12.67 6.27 2.16
CA TYR A 170 11.79 7.21 2.85
C TYR A 170 11.18 8.18 1.82
N PRO A 171 9.91 8.03 1.43
CA PRO A 171 9.32 8.84 0.37
C PRO A 171 8.89 10.23 0.84
N GLY A 172 8.66 10.41 2.14
CA GLY A 172 8.17 11.66 2.71
C GLY A 172 7.34 11.44 3.98
N GLU A 173 6.69 12.51 4.41
CA GLU A 173 5.84 12.54 5.60
C GLU A 173 4.37 12.53 5.20
N PHE A 174 3.58 11.69 5.86
CA PHE A 174 2.14 11.85 5.84
C PHE A 174 1.73 12.99 6.76
N LYS A 175 0.80 13.83 6.29
CA LYS A 175 0.25 14.96 7.04
C LYS A 175 -1.26 14.80 7.16
N LEU A 176 -1.78 15.04 8.36
CA LEU A 176 -3.20 15.04 8.64
C LEU A 176 -3.59 16.34 9.35
N MET A 177 -4.41 17.16 8.70
CA MET A 177 -4.79 18.49 9.19
C MET A 177 -5.91 18.38 10.24
N ARG A 178 -6.09 19.39 11.11
CA ARG A 178 -7.10 19.37 12.18
C ARG A 178 -8.51 19.03 11.68
N GLY A 179 -8.93 19.59 10.54
CA GLY A 179 -10.26 19.32 9.95
C GLY A 179 -10.42 17.92 9.35
N GLU A 180 -9.33 17.17 9.26
CA GLU A 180 -9.25 15.81 8.71
C GLU A 180 -9.21 14.74 9.82
N VAL A 181 -9.18 15.13 11.09
CA VAL A 181 -9.14 14.25 12.27
C VAL A 181 -10.55 14.00 12.81
N GLN A 182 -10.84 12.77 13.22
CA GLN A 182 -12.14 12.36 13.77
C GLN A 182 -12.17 12.35 15.31
N ASP A 183 -11.17 11.75 15.96
CA ASP A 183 -11.21 11.39 17.38
C ASP A 183 -9.97 11.82 18.15
N GLY A 184 -9.25 12.81 17.62
CA GLY A 184 -7.95 13.22 18.11
C GLY A 184 -6.80 12.43 17.50
N CYS A 185 -6.96 11.25 16.89
CA CYS A 185 -5.84 10.61 16.19
C CYS A 185 -6.22 10.19 14.77
N HIS A 186 -7.31 9.46 14.62
CA HIS A 186 -7.67 8.84 13.36
C HIS A 186 -8.23 9.85 12.36
N ALA A 187 -8.03 9.55 11.08
CA ALA A 187 -8.56 10.35 10.01
C ALA A 187 -10.08 10.12 9.86
N ASN A 188 -10.83 11.21 9.69
CA ASN A 188 -12.19 11.15 9.17
C ASN A 188 -12.18 10.82 7.65
N THR A 189 -13.34 10.74 7.00
CA THR A 189 -13.42 10.42 5.56
C THR A 189 -12.60 11.37 4.66
N ALA A 190 -12.60 12.68 4.96
CA ALA A 190 -11.80 13.64 4.20
C ALA A 190 -10.30 13.42 4.42
N GLY A 191 -9.90 13.14 5.67
CA GLY A 191 -8.52 12.82 6.02
C GLY A 191 -8.01 11.53 5.40
N GLN A 192 -8.84 10.48 5.37
CA GLN A 192 -8.51 9.24 4.67
C GLN A 192 -8.22 9.55 3.20
N LEU A 193 -9.11 10.26 2.50
CA LEU A 193 -8.88 10.63 1.10
C LEU A 193 -7.60 11.49 0.92
N SER A 194 -7.33 12.42 1.83
CA SER A 194 -6.12 13.26 1.83
C SER A 194 -4.84 12.42 1.97
N LEU A 195 -4.80 11.51 2.95
CA LEU A 195 -3.71 10.57 3.15
C LEU A 195 -3.55 9.61 1.95
N GLY A 196 -4.65 9.16 1.36
CA GLY A 196 -4.65 8.32 0.17
C GLY A 196 -3.99 8.99 -1.04
N LYS A 197 -4.28 10.28 -1.27
CA LYS A 197 -3.63 11.08 -2.33
C LYS A 197 -2.13 11.25 -2.08
N GLN A 198 -1.72 11.43 -0.83
CA GLN A 198 -0.30 11.47 -0.46
C GLN A 198 0.40 10.13 -0.75
N ALA A 199 -0.26 9.00 -0.45
CA ALA A 199 0.25 7.67 -0.78
C ALA A 199 0.40 7.45 -2.30
N ILE A 200 -0.56 7.93 -3.10
CA ILE A 200 -0.44 7.93 -4.57
C ILE A 200 0.75 8.79 -5.01
N ALA A 201 0.99 9.96 -4.42
CA ALA A 201 2.15 10.78 -4.76
C ALA A 201 3.49 10.11 -4.42
N PHE A 202 3.53 9.25 -3.40
CA PHE A 202 4.75 8.55 -2.99
C PHE A 202 5.06 7.30 -3.81
N TRP A 203 4.05 6.52 -4.19
CA TRP A 203 4.26 5.21 -4.84
C TRP A 203 3.15 4.77 -5.79
N GLY A 204 2.18 5.64 -6.08
CA GLY A 204 1.07 5.39 -6.98
C GLY A 204 1.46 5.22 -8.43
#